data_AF-A0A2R5G547-F1
#
_entry.id   AF-A0A2R5G547-F1
#
_cell.length_a   1.000
_cell.length_b   1.000
_cell.length_c   1.000
_cell.angle_alpha   90.00
_cell.angle_beta   90.00
_cell.angle_gamma   90.00
#
_symmetry.space_group_name_H-M   'P 1'
#
loop_
_entity.id
_entity.type
_entity.pdbx_description
1 polymer ?
#
loop_
_entity_poly.entity_id
_entity_poly.type
_entity_poly.pdbx_seq_one_letter_code
_entity_poly.pdbx_strand_id
1 'polypeptide(L)'
;MSNPQILGAREIHLISLYSHWEFGMKPEEFYAKWDVSYEQIALICCRSDSTVRGWFKQGKFRRYPQPNDLRHLAFMDFLLEHFEEVPEQLWQLLCLTHSP
;
A
#
# COMPACT_ATOMS: atom_id res chain seq x y z
N MET A 1 -9.39 13.93 -26.70
CA MET A 1 -9.98 12.95 -25.78
C MET A 1 -9.76 11.58 -26.39
N SER A 2 -8.94 10.74 -25.78
CA SER A 2 -8.63 9.41 -26.31
C SER A 2 -9.84 8.50 -26.12
N ASN A 3 -10.17 7.67 -27.12
CA ASN A 3 -11.20 6.66 -26.97
C ASN A 3 -10.80 5.68 -25.85
N PRO A 4 -11.75 5.26 -24.99
CA PRO A 4 -11.47 4.29 -23.96
C PRO A 4 -11.03 2.97 -24.60
N GLN A 5 -10.02 2.35 -24.02
CA GLN A 5 -9.52 1.06 -24.47
C GLN A 5 -10.52 -0.04 -24.09
N ILE A 6 -10.88 -0.88 -25.06
CA ILE A 6 -11.76 -2.04 -24.82
C ILE A 6 -10.95 -3.13 -24.13
N LEU A 7 -11.44 -3.61 -22.99
CA LEU A 7 -10.82 -4.69 -22.23
C LEU A 7 -11.19 -6.05 -22.82
N GLY A 8 -10.19 -6.92 -22.97
CA GLY A 8 -10.39 -8.31 -23.35
C GLY A 8 -10.70 -9.19 -22.14
N ALA A 9 -10.95 -10.48 -22.41
CA ALA A 9 -11.25 -11.47 -21.37
C ALA A 9 -10.15 -11.58 -20.31
N ARG A 10 -8.87 -11.43 -20.72
CA ARG A 10 -7.71 -11.47 -19.84
C ARG A 10 -7.73 -10.32 -18.83
N GLU A 11 -7.96 -9.08 -19.31
CA GLU A 11 -7.99 -7.90 -18.45
C GLU A 11 -9.19 -7.93 -17.51
N ILE A 12 -10.36 -8.40 -17.98
CA ILE A 12 -11.55 -8.59 -17.15
C ILE A 12 -11.29 -9.63 -16.05
N HIS A 13 -10.62 -10.74 -16.37
CA HIS A 13 -10.25 -11.74 -15.36
C HIS A 13 -9.32 -11.15 -14.30
N LEU A 14 -8.33 -10.35 -14.70
CA LEU A 14 -7.45 -9.67 -13.75
C LEU A 14 -8.21 -8.72 -12.82
N ILE A 15 -9.17 -7.94 -13.35
CA ILE A 15 -10.03 -7.08 -12.52
C ILE A 15 -10.83 -7.91 -11.52
N SER A 16 -11.36 -9.06 -11.95
CA SER A 16 -12.09 -9.96 -11.08
C SER A 16 -11.21 -10.54 -9.97
N LEU A 17 -9.98 -10.94 -10.27
CA LEU A 17 -9.03 -11.38 -9.24
C LEU A 17 -8.76 -10.26 -8.25
N TYR A 18 -8.46 -9.06 -8.75
CA TYR A 18 -8.20 -7.89 -7.91
C TYR A 18 -9.38 -7.51 -7.02
N SER A 19 -10.63 -7.61 -7.52
CA SER A 19 -11.82 -7.22 -6.74
C SER A 19 -12.11 -8.14 -5.55
N HIS A 20 -11.68 -9.40 -5.63
CA HIS A 20 -11.85 -10.40 -4.56
C HIS A 20 -10.59 -10.59 -3.73
N TRP A 21 -9.55 -9.80 -4.00
CA TRP A 21 -8.28 -9.97 -3.34
C TRP A 21 -8.33 -9.36 -1.93
N GLU A 22 -8.29 -10.22 -0.91
CA GLU A 22 -8.17 -9.83 0.50
C GLU A 22 -6.73 -9.45 0.86
N PHE A 23 -6.16 -8.52 0.10
CA PHE A 23 -4.80 -8.03 0.31
C PHE A 23 -4.80 -6.90 1.33
N GLY A 24 -4.12 -7.10 2.45
CA GLY A 24 -4.00 -6.09 3.49
C GLY A 24 -3.05 -6.52 4.60
N MET A 25 -2.39 -5.53 5.23
CA MET A 25 -1.46 -5.74 6.32
C MET A 25 -1.76 -4.74 7.43
N LYS A 26 -1.76 -5.19 8.68
CA LYS A 26 -2.06 -4.30 9.81
C LYS A 26 -0.88 -3.37 10.11
N PRO A 27 -1.14 -2.14 10.60
CA PRO A 27 -0.08 -1.23 11.03
C PRO A 27 0.88 -1.86 12.03
N GLU A 28 0.39 -2.67 12.97
CA GLU A 28 1.21 -3.36 13.97
C GLU A 28 2.13 -4.41 13.34
N GLU A 29 1.65 -5.14 12.32
CA GLU A 29 2.45 -6.13 11.59
C GLU A 29 3.53 -5.44 10.75
N PHE A 30 3.17 -4.37 10.02
CA PHE A 30 4.11 -3.60 9.20
C PHE A 30 5.20 -2.94 10.07
N TYR A 31 4.79 -2.33 11.18
CA TYR A 31 5.70 -1.72 12.15
C TYR A 31 6.68 -2.76 12.72
N ALA A 32 6.18 -3.93 13.14
CA ALA A 32 7.02 -4.98 13.70
C ALA A 32 8.02 -5.56 12.70
N LYS A 33 7.67 -5.60 11.40
CA LYS A 33 8.52 -6.16 10.35
C LYS A 33 9.62 -5.19 9.90
N TRP A 34 9.31 -3.91 9.74
CA TRP A 34 10.21 -2.93 9.11
C TRP A 34 10.80 -1.89 10.07
N ASP A 35 10.34 -1.83 11.32
CA ASP A 35 10.78 -0.86 12.34
C ASP A 35 10.69 0.61 11.88
N VAL A 36 9.65 0.93 11.09
CA VAL A 36 9.42 2.28 10.56
C VAL A 36 8.76 3.20 11.59
N SER A 37 8.92 4.51 11.43
CA SER A 37 8.23 5.49 12.28
C SER A 37 6.73 5.61 11.96
N TYR A 38 5.95 6.17 12.90
CA TYR A 38 4.52 6.44 12.67
C TYR A 38 4.30 7.48 11.56
N GLU A 39 5.23 8.41 11.38
CA GLU A 39 5.23 9.39 10.30
C GLU A 39 5.43 8.71 8.94
N GLN A 40 6.32 7.71 8.85
CA GLN A 40 6.49 6.93 7.61
C GLN A 40 5.23 6.13 7.27
N ILE A 41 4.59 5.50 8.27
CA ILE A 41 3.28 4.84 8.10
C ILE A 41 2.21 5.84 7.64
N ALA A 42 2.23 7.07 8.18
CA ALA A 42 1.29 8.12 7.79
C ALA A 42 1.47 8.54 6.34
N LEU A 43 2.72 8.67 5.88
CA LEU A 43 3.07 8.95 4.48
C LEU A 43 2.58 7.83 3.56
N ILE A 44 2.86 6.56 3.88
CA ILE A 44 2.44 5.40 3.08
C ILE A 44 0.91 5.36 2.91
N CYS A 45 0.17 5.60 4.00
CA CYS A 45 -1.29 5.50 4.00
C CYS A 45 -2.01 6.81 3.62
N CYS A 46 -1.30 7.89 3.28
CA CYS A 46 -1.87 9.22 3.04
C CYS A 46 -2.74 9.72 4.21
N ARG A 47 -2.27 9.56 5.45
CA ARG A 47 -2.96 9.96 6.69
C ARG A 47 -2.15 11.01 7.47
N SER A 48 -2.78 11.60 8.48
CA SER A 48 -2.06 12.41 9.47
C SER A 48 -1.37 11.53 10.52
N ASP A 49 -0.25 11.99 11.07
CA ASP A 49 0.45 11.33 12.17
C ASP A 49 -0.48 11.09 13.36
N SER A 50 -1.37 12.06 13.63
CA SER A 50 -2.37 11.96 14.69
C SER A 50 -3.38 10.83 14.48
N THR A 51 -3.67 10.49 13.22
CA THR A 51 -4.53 9.37 12.85
C THR A 51 -3.79 8.06 13.10
N VAL A 52 -2.56 7.94 12.59
CA VAL A 52 -1.72 6.73 12.75
C VAL A 52 -1.42 6.46 14.22
N ARG A 53 -1.00 7.46 14.99
CA ARG A 53 -0.82 7.35 16.45
C ARG A 53 -2.10 6.84 17.15
N GLY A 54 -3.28 7.15 16.60
CA GLY A 54 -4.55 6.64 17.10
C GLY A 54 -4.75 5.14 16.88
N TRP A 55 -4.13 4.54 15.86
CA TRP A 55 -4.21 3.10 15.58
C TRP A 55 -3.50 2.26 16.66
N PHE A 56 -2.37 2.76 17.14
CA PHE A 56 -1.54 2.11 18.16
C PHE A 56 -1.99 2.40 19.61
N LYS A 57 -3.02 3.24 19.81
CA LYS A 57 -3.60 3.48 21.15
C LYS A 57 -4.42 2.29 21.63
N GLN A 58 -4.53 2.16 22.95
CA GLN A 58 -5.41 1.20 23.61
C GLN A 58 -6.69 1.88 24.13
N GLY A 59 -7.76 1.10 24.30
CA GLY A 59 -9.01 1.54 24.93
C GLY A 59 -9.86 2.49 24.07
N LYS A 60 -10.62 3.36 24.74
CA LYS A 60 -11.68 4.22 24.15
C LYS A 60 -11.20 5.17 23.05
N PHE A 61 -9.90 5.49 23.02
CA PHE A 61 -9.31 6.42 22.04
C PHE A 61 -8.66 5.71 20.85
N ARG A 62 -8.74 4.36 20.78
CA ARG A 62 -8.24 3.60 19.64
C ARG A 62 -9.05 3.93 18.40
N ARG A 63 -8.34 4.23 17.31
CA ARG A 63 -8.90 4.31 15.96
C ARG A 63 -8.52 3.05 15.19
N TYR A 64 -9.24 2.75 14.12
CA TYR A 64 -8.94 1.60 13.28
C TYR A 64 -8.55 2.05 11.87
N PRO A 65 -7.54 1.43 11.25
CA PRO A 65 -7.21 1.65 9.85
C PRO A 65 -8.40 1.23 8.97
N GLN A 66 -8.59 1.94 7.87
CA GLN A 66 -9.55 1.59 6.83
C GLN A 66 -8.96 0.50 5.91
N PRO A 67 -9.80 -0.24 5.15
CA PRO A 67 -9.30 -1.25 4.21
C PRO A 67 -8.26 -0.73 3.22
N ASN A 68 -8.37 0.52 2.77
CA ASN A 68 -7.35 1.13 1.89
C ASN A 68 -6.02 1.35 2.62
N ASP A 69 -6.03 1.69 3.92
CA ASP A 69 -4.79 1.85 4.69
C ASP A 69 -4.07 0.49 4.79
N LEU A 70 -4.83 -0.58 5.03
CA LEU A 70 -4.28 -1.96 5.06
C LEU A 70 -3.68 -2.38 3.72
N ARG A 71 -4.34 -2.03 2.60
CA ARG A 71 -3.84 -2.29 1.24
C ARG A 71 -2.55 -1.52 0.94
N HIS A 72 -2.47 -0.26 1.36
CA HIS A 72 -1.25 0.54 1.17
C HIS A 72 -0.07 -0.06 1.92
N LEU A 73 -0.28 -0.51 3.15
CA LEU A 73 0.77 -1.19 3.92
C LEU A 73 1.19 -2.51 3.29
N ALA A 74 0.24 -3.35 2.86
CA ALA A 74 0.57 -4.60 2.18
C ALA A 74 1.28 -4.36 0.84
N PHE A 75 0.89 -3.34 0.09
CA PHE A 75 1.55 -3.00 -1.16
C PHE A 75 2.97 -2.51 -0.92
N MET A 76 3.17 -1.63 0.06
CA MET A 76 4.52 -1.19 0.43
C MET A 76 5.37 -2.36 0.95
N ASP A 77 4.78 -3.27 1.72
CA ASP A 77 5.45 -4.47 2.21
C ASP A 77 5.98 -5.31 1.05
N PHE A 78 5.13 -5.60 0.05
CA PHE A 78 5.51 -6.29 -1.17
C PHE A 78 6.65 -5.57 -1.93
N LEU A 79 6.56 -4.24 -2.08
CA LEU A 79 7.60 -3.48 -2.77
C LEU A 79 8.93 -3.50 -2.03
N LEU A 80 8.92 -3.46 -0.70
CA LEU A 80 10.14 -3.52 0.12
C LEU A 80 10.77 -4.92 0.10
N GLU A 81 9.95 -5.99 0.17
CA GLU A 81 10.45 -7.37 0.10
C GLU A 81 11.09 -7.68 -1.26
N HIS A 82 10.48 -7.22 -2.34
CA HIS A 82 10.88 -7.54 -3.70
C HIS A 82 11.67 -6.39 -4.36
N PHE A 83 12.22 -5.46 -3.58
CA PHE A 83 12.81 -4.23 -4.11
C PHE A 83 13.89 -4.51 -5.18
N GLU A 84 14.77 -5.48 -4.90
CA GLU A 84 15.87 -5.88 -5.79
C GLU A 84 15.42 -6.80 -6.93
N GLU A 85 14.25 -7.43 -6.81
CA GLU A 85 13.70 -8.35 -7.83
C GLU A 85 12.92 -7.62 -8.93
N VAL A 86 12.36 -6.45 -8.61
CA VAL A 86 11.61 -5.63 -9.55
C VAL A 86 12.58 -4.95 -10.53
N PRO A 87 12.45 -5.18 -11.85
CA PRO A 87 13.31 -4.54 -12.85
C PRO A 87 13.23 -3.01 -12.79
N GLU A 88 14.36 -2.34 -13.01
CA GLU A 88 14.48 -0.87 -12.99
C GLU A 88 13.47 -0.17 -13.91
N GLN A 89 13.15 -0.77 -15.05
CA GLN A 89 12.19 -0.22 -16.00
C GLN A 89 10.77 -0.15 -15.39
N LEU A 90 10.41 -1.07 -14.49
CA LEU A 90 9.13 -1.02 -13.79
C LEU A 90 9.12 0.08 -12.72
N TRP A 91 10.26 0.31 -12.04
CA TRP A 91 10.40 1.45 -11.12
C TRP A 91 10.25 2.79 -11.84
N GLN A 92 10.79 2.90 -13.06
CA GLN A 92 10.61 4.08 -13.92
C GLN A 92 9.14 4.31 -14.29
N LEU A 93 8.39 3.25 -14.62
CA LEU A 93 6.95 3.35 -14.91
C LEU A 93 6.12 3.79 -13.70
N LEU A 94 6.55 3.40 -12.50
CA LEU A 94 5.91 3.81 -11.24
C LEU A 94 6.33 5.22 -10.77
N CYS A 95 7.20 5.91 -11.53
CA CYS A 95 7.80 7.19 -11.14
C CYS A 95 8.53 7.13 -9.78
N LEU A 96 9.07 5.97 -9.42
CA LEU A 96 9.75 5.73 -8.14
C LEU A 96 11.28 5.88 -8.26
N THR A 97 11.80 6.30 -9.42
CA THR A 97 13.24 6.48 -9.58
C THR A 97 13.76 7.61 -8.69
N HIS A 98 14.69 7.24 -7.82
CA HIS A 98 15.57 8.17 -7.11
C HIS A 98 16.19 9.18 -8.07
N SER A 99 15.91 10.47 -7.87
CA SER A 99 16.98 11.45 -8.10
C SER A 99 17.98 11.28 -6.94
N PRO A 100 19.28 11.16 -7.22
CA PRO A 100 20.31 10.91 -6.20
C PRO A 100 20.34 11.97 -5.10
#